data_AF-A0A563VIL4-F1
#
_entry.id   AF-A0A563VIL4-F1
#
_cell.length_a   1.000
_cell.length_b   1.000
_cell.length_c   1.000
_cell.angle_alpha   90.00
_cell.angle_beta   90.00
_cell.angle_gamma   90.00
#
_symmetry.space_group_name_H-M   'P 1'
#
loop_
_entity.id
_entity.type
_entity.pdbx_description
1 polymer ?
#
loop_
_entity_poly.entity_id
_entity_poly.type
_entity_poly.pdbx_seq_one_letter_code
_entity_poly.pdbx_strand_id
1 'polypeptide(L)'
;MEIIDEQMIHYIDSSHYSQDTGNLVLNRILNYELEKVPQDFGVLITSENIESHLINNRLKKEQWRNNRDREVKLVEQVKVKLESK
;
A
#
# COMPACT_ATOMS: atom_id res chain seq x y z
N MET A 1 6.75 -15.15 17.81
CA MET A 1 5.86 -13.99 18.01
C MET A 1 6.71 -12.98 18.78
N GLU A 2 7.19 -11.94 18.09
CA GLU A 2 8.03 -10.91 18.72
C GLU A 2 7.12 -9.72 19.06
N ILE A 3 6.87 -9.53 20.34
CA ILE A 3 6.17 -8.35 20.87
C ILE A 3 7.25 -7.29 21.08
N ILE A 4 7.19 -6.21 20.30
CA ILE A 4 8.18 -5.13 20.35
C ILE A 4 7.74 -4.02 21.34
N ASP A 5 6.43 -3.86 21.61
CA ASP A 5 5.88 -2.93 22.64
C ASP A 5 4.40 -3.23 22.96
N GLU A 6 3.96 -3.02 24.21
CA GLU A 6 2.55 -3.15 24.67
C GLU A 6 1.61 -2.08 24.09
N GLN A 7 2.13 -0.96 23.58
CA GLN A 7 1.33 0.11 22.95
C GLN A 7 1.06 -0.15 21.46
N MET A 8 1.71 -1.15 20.86
CA MET A 8 1.58 -1.50 19.44
C MET A 8 0.42 -2.45 19.14
N ILE A 9 -0.64 -2.49 19.97
CA ILE A 9 -1.76 -3.43 19.87
C ILE A 9 -2.49 -3.46 18.51
N HIS A 10 -2.39 -2.39 17.72
CA HIS A 10 -2.98 -2.29 16.37
C HIS A 10 -1.99 -2.60 15.23
N TYR A 11 -0.71 -2.82 15.56
CA TYR A 11 0.39 -3.05 14.63
C TYR A 11 1.10 -4.40 14.88
N ILE A 12 0.46 -5.28 15.67
CA ILE A 12 0.99 -6.58 16.10
C ILE A 12 1.17 -7.56 14.94
N ASP A 13 0.44 -7.40 13.83
CA ASP A 13 0.47 -8.39 12.76
C ASP A 13 1.31 -7.92 11.56
N SER A 14 2.41 -8.65 11.31
CA SER A 14 3.21 -8.53 10.08
C SER A 14 2.42 -8.89 8.80
N SER A 15 1.17 -9.31 8.94
CA SER A 15 0.29 -9.77 7.86
C SER A 15 -1.08 -9.09 7.94
N HIS A 16 -1.24 -7.97 7.23
CA HIS A 16 -2.53 -7.30 6.98
C HIS A 16 -3.45 -8.09 6.02
N TYR A 17 -3.28 -9.41 5.92
CA TYR A 17 -4.06 -10.28 5.05
C TYR A 17 -5.11 -11.03 5.87
N SER A 18 -6.38 -10.81 5.54
CA SER A 18 -7.50 -11.61 6.05
C SER A 18 -8.05 -12.50 4.94
N GLN A 19 -8.77 -13.57 5.32
CA GLN A 19 -9.46 -14.42 4.36
C GLN A 19 -10.45 -13.61 3.51
N ASP A 20 -11.15 -12.64 4.10
CA ASP A 20 -12.09 -11.78 3.38
C ASP A 20 -11.37 -10.92 2.33
N THR A 21 -10.22 -10.34 2.67
CA THR A 21 -9.36 -9.63 1.71
C THR A 21 -8.90 -10.57 0.60
N GLY A 22 -8.54 -11.81 0.93
CA GLY A 22 -8.19 -12.86 -0.03
C GLY A 22 -9.32 -13.18 -1.00
N ASN A 23 -10.55 -13.33 -0.49
CA ASN A 23 -11.74 -13.58 -1.30
C ASN A 23 -11.97 -12.43 -2.30
N LEU A 24 -11.83 -11.17 -1.88
CA LEU A 24 -11.97 -10.03 -2.78
C LEU A 24 -10.93 -10.04 -3.92
N VAL A 25 -9.69 -10.44 -3.63
CA VAL A 25 -8.63 -10.59 -4.65
C VAL A 25 -8.99 -11.72 -5.63
N LEU A 26 -9.39 -12.89 -5.14
CA LEU A 26 -9.76 -14.03 -5.98
C LEU A 26 -11.00 -13.72 -6.85
N ASN A 27 -12.03 -13.11 -6.27
CA ASN A 27 -13.24 -12.67 -6.97
C ASN A 27 -12.88 -11.76 -8.16
N ARG A 28 -11.96 -10.81 -7.96
CA ARG A 28 -11.48 -9.91 -9.03
C ARG A 28 -10.69 -10.65 -10.10
N ILE A 29 -9.75 -11.52 -9.74
CA ILE A 29 -8.87 -12.21 -10.70
C ILE A 29 -9.65 -13.24 -11.52
N LEU A 30 -10.56 -13.97 -10.88
CA LEU A 30 -11.31 -15.08 -11.50
C LEU A 30 -12.64 -14.63 -12.12
N ASN A 31 -12.95 -13.32 -12.08
CA ASN A 31 -14.22 -12.77 -12.53
C ASN A 31 -15.42 -13.47 -11.88
N TYR A 32 -15.33 -13.70 -10.57
CA TYR A 32 -16.32 -14.40 -9.74
C TYR A 32 -16.92 -13.43 -8.71
N GLU A 33 -18.24 -13.41 -8.54
CA GLU A 33 -18.96 -12.55 -7.58
C GLU A 33 -18.46 -11.09 -7.58
N LEU A 34 -18.32 -10.48 -8.77
CA LEU A 34 -17.76 -9.14 -8.92
C LEU A 34 -18.56 -8.05 -8.20
N GLU A 35 -19.87 -8.25 -8.04
CA GLU A 35 -20.76 -7.38 -7.29
C GLU A 35 -20.37 -7.26 -5.81
N LYS A 36 -19.61 -8.23 -5.28
CA LYS A 36 -19.08 -8.18 -3.91
C LYS A 36 -17.74 -7.45 -3.81
N VAL A 37 -17.09 -7.13 -4.93
CA VAL A 37 -15.80 -6.43 -4.92
C VAL A 37 -16.02 -4.92 -5.03
N PRO A 38 -15.67 -4.11 -4.01
CA PRO A 38 -15.82 -2.67 -4.08
C PRO A 38 -15.07 -2.07 -5.28
N GLN A 39 -15.62 -1.02 -5.88
CA GLN A 39 -15.04 -0.39 -7.07
C GLN A 39 -13.66 0.22 -6.78
N ASP A 40 -13.45 0.69 -5.56
CA ASP A 40 -12.19 1.26 -5.07
C ASP A 40 -11.24 0.22 -4.47
N PHE A 41 -11.63 -1.07 -4.44
CA PHE A 41 -10.78 -2.15 -3.95
C PHE A 41 -9.79 -2.60 -5.02
N GLY A 42 -8.61 -1.99 -5.00
CA GLY A 42 -7.48 -2.34 -5.86
C GLY A 42 -7.76 -2.18 -7.36
N VAL A 43 -6.76 -2.52 -8.18
CA VAL A 43 -6.85 -2.47 -9.65
C VAL A 43 -6.38 -3.81 -10.20
N LEU A 44 -7.16 -4.40 -11.11
CA LEU A 44 -6.74 -5.60 -11.84
C LEU A 44 -5.71 -5.18 -12.88
N ILE A 45 -4.48 -5.65 -12.73
CA ILE A 45 -3.39 -5.37 -13.67
C ILE A 45 -3.42 -6.37 -14.82
N THR A 46 -3.36 -5.85 -16.03
CA THR A 46 -3.31 -6.63 -17.28
C THR A 46 -2.16 -6.14 -18.16
N SER A 47 -1.81 -6.89 -19.20
CA SER A 47 -0.81 -6.49 -20.19
C SER A 47 -1.16 -5.15 -20.86
N GLU A 48 -2.44 -4.83 -20.98
CA GLU A 48 -2.93 -3.63 -21.64
C GLU A 48 -2.86 -2.39 -20.73
N ASN A 49 -2.87 -2.58 -19.40
CA ASN A 49 -2.98 -1.45 -18.45
C ASN A 49 -1.76 -1.23 -17.56
N ILE A 50 -0.79 -2.16 -17.51
CA ILE A 50 0.35 -2.07 -16.60
C ILE A 50 1.14 -0.76 -16.78
N GLU A 51 1.44 -0.36 -18.01
CA GLU A 51 2.24 0.84 -18.27
C GLU A 51 1.53 2.13 -17.81
N SER A 52 0.24 2.25 -18.14
CA SER A 52 -0.55 3.41 -17.71
C SER A 52 -0.73 3.44 -16.19
N HIS A 53 -0.90 2.27 -15.55
CA HIS A 53 -0.97 2.15 -14.10
C HIS A 53 0.35 2.59 -13.43
N LEU A 54 1.50 2.20 -13.97
CA LEU A 54 2.82 2.61 -13.46
C LEU A 54 3.05 4.11 -13.59
N ILE A 55 2.69 4.70 -14.73
CA ILE A 55 2.77 6.16 -14.94
C ILE A 55 1.91 6.89 -13.91
N ASN A 56 0.65 6.47 -13.73
CA ASN A 56 -0.25 7.07 -12.75
C ASN A 56 0.27 6.95 -11.32
N ASN A 57 0.88 5.82 -10.95
CA ASN A 57 1.48 5.62 -9.64
C ASN A 57 2.64 6.62 -9.40
N ARG A 58 3.53 6.78 -10.38
CA ARG A 58 4.64 7.75 -10.32
C ARG A 58 4.11 9.18 -10.16
N LEU A 59 3.12 9.58 -10.96
CA LEU A 59 2.51 10.91 -10.87
C LEU A 59 1.89 11.16 -9.49
N LYS A 60 1.16 10.19 -8.94
CA LYS A 60 0.57 10.30 -7.60
C LYS A 60 1.64 10.44 -6.51
N LYS A 61 2.76 9.72 -6.64
CA LYS A 61 3.90 9.84 -5.71
C LYS A 61 4.53 11.23 -5.75
N GLU A 62 4.75 11.77 -6.94
CA GLU A 62 5.29 13.13 -7.09
C GLU A 62 4.31 14.19 -6.56
N GLN A 63 3.02 14.06 -6.85
CA GLN A 63 1.99 14.94 -6.29
C GLN A 63 1.95 14.87 -4.76
N TRP A 64 2.02 13.68 -4.18
CA TRP A 64 2.06 13.52 -2.73
C TRP A 64 3.30 14.21 -2.13
N ARG A 65 4.47 13.99 -2.72
CA ARG A 65 5.75 14.59 -2.28
C ARG A 65 5.67 16.11 -2.28
N ASN A 66 5.22 16.70 -3.39
CA ASN A 66 5.14 18.15 -3.57
C ASN A 66 4.13 18.83 -2.63
N ASN A 67 3.18 18.07 -2.09
CA ASN A 67 2.12 18.58 -1.19
C ASN A 67 2.41 18.30 0.30
N ARG A 68 3.56 17.68 0.63
CA ARG A 68 3.89 17.15 1.97
C ARG A 68 5.36 17.41 2.33
N ASP A 69 5.83 18.63 2.08
CA ASP A 69 7.22 19.03 2.32
C ASP A 69 7.74 18.75 3.73
N ARG A 70 6.88 18.88 4.76
CA ARG A 70 7.27 18.65 6.16
C ARG A 70 7.57 17.18 6.40
N GLU A 71 6.68 16.31 5.93
CA GLU A 71 6.79 14.87 6.06
C GLU A 71 7.97 14.32 5.26
N VAL A 72 8.19 14.83 4.04
CA VAL A 72 9.34 14.47 3.21
C VAL A 72 10.65 14.81 3.93
N LYS A 73 10.78 16.04 4.45
CA LYS A 73 11.97 16.46 5.22
C LYS A 73 12.20 15.63 6.47
N LEU A 74 11.14 15.26 7.18
CA LEU A 74 11.23 14.40 8.36
C LEU A 74 11.82 13.03 8.00
N VAL A 75 11.30 12.38 6.96
CA VAL A 75 11.78 11.06 6.52
C VAL A 75 13.24 11.12 6.05
N GLU A 76 13.62 12.17 5.30
CA GLU A 76 15.00 12.37 4.86
C GLU A 76 15.97 12.55 6.04
N GLN A 77 15.58 13.33 7.06
CA GLN A 77 16.37 13.50 8.28
C GLN A 77 16.54 12.19 9.06
N VAL A 78 15.49 11.39 9.15
CA VAL A 78 15.55 10.06 9.80
C VAL A 78 16.51 9.14 9.05
N LYS A 79 16.43 9.12 7.71
CA LYS A 79 17.33 8.30 6.87
C LYS A 79 18.80 8.66 7.09
N VAL A 80 19.16 9.94 7.05
CA VAL A 80 20.53 10.41 7.29
C VAL A 80 21.04 10.02 8.68
N LYS A 81 20.18 10.06 9.71
CA LYS A 81 20.56 9.64 11.08
C LYS A 81 20.80 8.14 11.21
N LEU A 82 20.14 7.31 10.40
CA LEU A 82 20.33 5.86 10.39
C LEU A 82 21.60 5.46 9.64
N GLU A 83 21.92 6.16 8.55
CA GLU A 83 23.12 5.89 7.71
C GLU A 83 24.43 6.45 8.30
N SER A 84 24.35 7.30 9.33
CA SER A 84 25.50 7.89 10.02
C SER A 84 25.86 7.19 11.34
N LYS A 85 25.18 6.08 11.67
CA LYS A 85 25.53 5.15 12.74
C LYS A 85 26.25 3.93 12.18
#